data_AF-A0A9E2Y7G9-F1
#
_entry.id   AF-A0A9E2Y7G9-F1
#
_cell.length_a   1.000
_cell.length_b   1.000
_cell.length_c   1.000
_cell.angle_alpha   90.00
_cell.angle_beta   90.00
_cell.angle_gamma   90.00
#
_symmetry.space_group_name_H-M   'P 1'
#
loop_
_entity.id
_entity.type
_entity.pdbx_description
1 polymer ?
#
loop_
_entity_poly.entity_id
_entity_poly.type
_entity_poly.pdbx_seq_one_letter_code
_entity_poly.pdbx_strand_id
1 'polypeptide(L)'
;NTEIAKDLGLHNIWVNQFTSLDPHPVDGGSNNILGANFGDEPMKTWSNIVFADDDWRTNGNGQSIDPNGLPVTGAFVQSLKASVQANFVGSAHDSVHAWYFGTIDQHATSDGDGIAIPASWYDHSAALPARSVSGFDFSLIAGGRRPASGIASAHGGTAARIDPGQRGTQWADVGDIVLRSTAVSAGSSVKIQFSEQDRQSASKITFYLDTDQNPYDGNTVRTLARGMFAQANSITAEHLKAGTSGVSPGTYFVYAKITAADGLVRYEYAPQKITVIRSASSDRAVT
;
A
#
# COMPACT_ATOMS: atom_id res chain seq x y z
N ASN A 1 16.28 5.35 -4.21
CA ASN A 1 15.00 5.69 -3.56
C ASN A 1 14.58 4.74 -2.43
N THR A 2 15.07 3.50 -2.37
CA THR A 2 14.73 2.53 -1.29
C THR A 2 15.26 2.94 0.08
N GLU A 3 16.29 3.78 0.15
CA GLU A 3 16.84 4.27 1.42
C GLU A 3 15.88 5.16 2.20
N ILE A 4 14.96 5.88 1.54
CA ILE A 4 13.91 6.63 2.25
C ILE A 4 12.99 5.65 2.98
N ALA A 5 12.56 4.58 2.29
CA ALA A 5 11.73 3.56 2.91
C ALA A 5 12.47 2.83 4.05
N LYS A 6 13.78 2.60 3.91
CA LYS A 6 14.64 2.08 4.98
C LYS A 6 14.66 3.00 6.19
N ASP A 7 14.85 4.30 5.97
CA ASP A 7 14.93 5.29 7.04
C ASP A 7 13.61 5.34 7.82
N LEU A 8 12.48 5.37 7.12
CA LEU A 8 11.15 5.20 7.74
C LEU A 8 11.05 3.89 8.53
N GLY A 9 11.57 2.79 7.97
CA GLY A 9 11.57 1.48 8.61
C GLY A 9 12.42 1.39 9.87
N LEU A 10 13.55 2.10 9.93
CA LEU A 10 14.37 2.24 11.14
C LEU A 10 13.58 2.85 12.29
N HIS A 11 12.59 3.69 11.98
CA HIS A 11 11.69 4.34 12.94
C HIS A 11 10.35 3.61 13.13
N ASN A 12 10.23 2.38 12.62
CA ASN A 12 8.99 1.61 12.60
C ASN A 12 7.82 2.40 11.99
N ILE A 13 8.04 3.02 10.83
CA ILE A 13 6.98 3.69 10.06
C ILE A 13 6.66 2.82 8.85
N TRP A 14 5.44 2.30 8.81
CA TRP A 14 4.95 1.53 7.66
C TRP A 14 4.79 2.42 6.42
N VAL A 15 5.24 1.88 5.29
CA VAL A 15 5.09 2.44 3.94
C VAL A 15 4.05 1.61 3.20
N ASN A 16 2.92 2.23 2.86
CA ASN A 16 1.81 1.51 2.24
C ASN A 16 2.16 0.95 0.85
N GLN A 17 2.89 1.74 0.04
CA GLN A 17 3.34 1.32 -1.28
C GLN A 17 4.72 1.91 -1.61
N PHE A 18 5.54 1.11 -2.28
CA PHE A 18 6.77 1.53 -2.94
C PHE A 18 6.76 1.06 -4.40
N THR A 19 6.83 1.99 -5.35
CA THR A 19 6.92 1.68 -6.78
C THR A 19 8.29 2.07 -7.30
N SER A 20 8.96 1.16 -8.00
CA SER A 20 10.14 1.47 -8.80
C SER A 20 9.81 1.54 -10.28
N LEU A 21 10.32 2.57 -10.95
CA LEU A 21 10.17 2.81 -12.38
C LEU A 21 11.56 2.74 -13.02
N ASP A 22 11.76 1.70 -13.83
CA ASP A 22 13.01 1.35 -14.51
C ASP A 22 14.28 1.48 -13.64
N PRO A 23 14.30 0.86 -12.45
CA PRO A 23 15.38 1.07 -11.49
C PRO A 23 16.75 0.64 -12.03
N HIS A 24 17.69 1.58 -12.03
CA HIS A 24 19.04 1.40 -12.56
C HIS A 24 20.09 1.77 -11.50
N PRO A 25 20.41 0.89 -10.53
CA PRO A 25 21.59 1.09 -9.71
C PRO A 25 22.82 1.06 -10.62
N VAL A 26 23.60 2.14 -10.62
CA VAL A 26 24.71 2.31 -11.57
C VAL A 26 25.77 1.21 -11.42
N ASP A 27 25.85 0.61 -10.22
CA ASP A 27 26.84 -0.44 -9.89
C ASP A 27 26.21 -1.80 -9.59
N GLY A 28 24.90 -1.94 -9.79
CA GLY A 28 24.15 -3.15 -9.49
C GLY A 28 24.23 -4.18 -10.62
N GLY A 29 25.41 -4.66 -10.98
CA GLY A 29 25.56 -5.82 -11.89
C GLY A 29 25.93 -5.47 -13.33
N SER A 30 25.09 -5.78 -14.32
CA SER A 30 25.42 -5.63 -15.75
C SER A 30 25.41 -4.18 -16.26
N ASN A 31 25.25 -3.21 -15.36
CA ASN A 31 24.85 -1.83 -15.67
C ASN A 31 25.99 -0.81 -15.52
N ASN A 32 27.23 -1.27 -15.31
CA ASN A 32 28.38 -0.38 -15.16
C ASN A 32 28.64 0.36 -16.48
N ILE A 33 28.23 1.63 -16.55
CA ILE A 33 28.58 2.50 -17.67
C ILE A 33 30.11 2.61 -17.71
N LEU A 34 30.70 2.09 -18.78
CA LEU A 34 32.16 2.09 -19.00
C LEU A 34 32.98 1.41 -17.89
N GLY A 35 32.37 0.51 -17.10
CA GLY A 35 33.07 -0.20 -16.01
C GLY A 35 33.36 0.65 -14.77
N ALA A 36 32.80 1.86 -14.67
CA ALA A 36 32.90 2.68 -13.47
C ALA A 36 32.06 2.11 -12.32
N ASN A 37 32.55 2.28 -11.09
CA ASN A 37 31.85 1.95 -9.84
C ASN A 37 31.60 3.26 -9.06
N PHE A 38 30.34 3.62 -8.85
CA PHE A 38 29.86 4.82 -8.17
C PHE A 38 29.42 4.60 -6.72
N GLY A 39 29.44 3.35 -6.22
CA GLY A 39 29.03 2.95 -4.87
C GLY A 39 27.53 2.75 -4.66
N ASP A 40 26.71 2.67 -5.71
CA ASP A 40 25.27 2.49 -5.62
C ASP A 40 24.91 1.05 -5.23
N GLU A 41 24.20 0.88 -4.11
CA GLU A 41 23.68 -0.42 -3.71
C GLU A 41 22.52 -0.87 -4.62
N PRO A 42 22.36 -2.19 -4.83
CA PRO A 42 21.17 -2.74 -5.46
C PRO A 42 19.90 -2.30 -4.72
N MET A 43 18.83 -2.08 -5.48
CA MET A 43 17.54 -1.74 -4.88
C MET A 43 16.98 -2.90 -4.05
N LYS A 44 16.45 -2.55 -2.88
CA LYS A 44 15.98 -3.47 -1.85
C LYS A 44 14.57 -3.10 -1.42
N THR A 45 13.80 -4.10 -1.01
CA THR A 45 12.51 -3.86 -0.37
C THR A 45 12.58 -4.19 1.12
N TRP A 46 12.11 -3.26 1.94
CA TRP A 46 12.25 -3.31 3.40
C TRP A 46 10.98 -3.83 4.07
N SER A 47 11.11 -4.39 5.28
CA SER A 47 10.00 -5.08 5.97
C SER A 47 8.87 -4.18 6.42
N ASN A 48 9.09 -2.86 6.45
CA ASN A 48 8.05 -1.86 6.70
C ASN A 48 7.23 -1.51 5.43
N ILE A 49 7.58 -2.05 4.26
CA ILE A 49 6.84 -1.81 3.02
C ILE A 49 5.74 -2.87 2.86
N VAL A 50 4.48 -2.43 2.95
CA VAL A 50 3.29 -3.30 2.81
C VAL A 50 3.22 -3.89 1.41
N PHE A 51 3.27 -3.04 0.38
CA PHE A 51 3.24 -3.44 -1.02
C PHE A 51 4.38 -2.80 -1.80
N ALA A 52 5.02 -3.57 -2.67
CA ALA A 52 6.01 -3.05 -3.61
C ALA A 52 5.77 -3.61 -5.00
N ASP A 53 5.88 -2.74 -5.99
CA ASP A 53 5.80 -3.05 -7.41
C ASP A 53 6.98 -2.43 -8.15
N ASP A 54 7.33 -3.06 -9.27
CA ASP A 54 8.50 -2.72 -10.06
C ASP A 54 8.19 -2.85 -11.56
N ASP A 55 8.08 -1.71 -12.22
CA ASP A 55 7.88 -1.62 -13.65
C ASP A 55 9.24 -1.36 -14.32
N TRP A 56 9.79 -2.37 -14.97
CA TRP A 56 11.17 -2.31 -15.49
C TRP A 56 11.26 -2.83 -16.93
N ARG A 57 12.31 -2.40 -17.63
CA ARG A 57 12.62 -2.89 -18.97
C ARG A 57 14.10 -3.13 -19.17
N THR A 58 14.42 -3.92 -20.20
CA THR A 58 15.80 -4.12 -20.65
C THR A 58 15.86 -4.42 -22.14
N ASN A 59 16.87 -3.87 -22.82
CA ASN A 59 17.27 -4.24 -24.18
C ASN A 59 18.28 -5.39 -24.21
N GLY A 60 18.71 -5.90 -23.05
CA GLY A 60 19.71 -6.97 -22.90
C GLY A 60 21.16 -6.51 -23.11
N ASN A 61 21.40 -5.24 -23.45
CA ASN A 61 22.73 -4.66 -23.61
C ASN A 61 23.05 -3.70 -22.46
N GLY A 62 23.82 -4.19 -21.48
CA GLY A 62 24.24 -3.43 -20.29
C GLY A 62 25.16 -2.23 -20.54
N GLN A 63 25.66 -2.04 -21.77
CA GLN A 63 26.53 -0.91 -22.16
C GLN A 63 25.80 0.15 -22.99
N SER A 64 24.46 0.10 -23.03
CA SER A 64 23.62 1.05 -23.73
C SER A 64 23.61 2.42 -23.04
N ILE A 65 23.61 3.50 -23.82
CA ILE A 65 23.37 4.88 -23.31
C ILE A 65 21.93 5.07 -22.82
N ASP A 66 21.03 4.19 -23.27
CA ASP A 66 19.66 4.04 -22.77
C ASP A 66 19.69 2.97 -21.66
N PRO A 67 19.65 3.36 -20.37
CA PRO A 67 20.00 2.49 -19.24
C PRO A 67 18.97 1.38 -19.00
N ASN A 68 19.41 0.14 -18.83
CA ASN A 68 18.49 -0.96 -18.50
C ASN A 68 18.05 -0.93 -17.04
N GLY A 69 16.75 -1.03 -16.79
CA GLY A 69 16.26 -1.34 -15.45
C GLY A 69 16.64 -2.75 -15.00
N LEU A 70 16.51 -3.00 -13.70
CA LEU A 70 16.74 -4.29 -13.09
C LEU A 70 15.55 -4.68 -12.20
N PRO A 71 15.10 -5.94 -12.24
CA PRO A 71 14.00 -6.37 -11.39
C PRO A 71 14.37 -6.23 -9.90
N VAL A 72 13.49 -5.64 -9.10
CA VAL A 72 13.69 -5.46 -7.66
C VAL A 72 13.18 -6.66 -6.89
N THR A 73 14.07 -7.31 -6.14
CA THR A 73 13.69 -8.48 -5.33
C THR A 73 12.68 -8.11 -4.24
N GLY A 74 11.62 -8.91 -4.14
CA GLY A 74 10.49 -8.72 -3.24
C GLY A 74 9.37 -7.84 -3.81
N ALA A 75 9.55 -7.18 -4.95
CA ALA A 75 8.45 -6.46 -5.61
C ALA A 75 7.58 -7.38 -6.47
N PHE A 76 6.37 -6.94 -6.79
CA PHE A 76 5.63 -7.44 -7.95
C PHE A 76 6.30 -6.89 -9.21
N VAL A 77 6.98 -7.77 -9.94
CA VAL A 77 7.80 -7.37 -11.09
C VAL A 77 6.99 -7.43 -12.37
N GLN A 78 6.79 -6.29 -13.01
CA GLN A 78 6.17 -6.14 -14.32
C GLN A 78 7.25 -5.82 -15.36
N SER A 79 7.46 -6.73 -16.31
CA SER A 79 8.34 -6.44 -17.43
C SER A 79 7.61 -5.60 -18.47
N LEU A 80 8.22 -4.49 -18.87
CA LEU A 80 7.75 -3.61 -19.95
C LEU A 80 8.49 -3.88 -21.28
N LYS A 81 9.06 -5.09 -21.42
CA LYS A 81 9.79 -5.47 -22.64
C LYS A 81 8.88 -5.52 -23.88
N ALA A 82 7.64 -5.97 -23.71
CA ALA A 82 6.68 -6.07 -24.80
C ALA A 82 6.01 -4.71 -25.12
N SER A 83 5.99 -3.77 -24.17
CA SER A 83 5.38 -2.44 -24.30
C SER A 83 6.44 -1.38 -24.64
N VAL A 84 7.01 -0.78 -23.60
CA VAL A 84 7.91 0.37 -23.67
C VAL A 84 9.14 0.04 -24.49
N GLN A 85 9.82 -1.07 -24.19
CA GLN A 85 11.05 -1.43 -24.91
C GLN A 85 10.80 -1.73 -26.40
N ALA A 86 9.62 -2.24 -26.74
CA ALA A 86 9.25 -2.58 -28.11
C ALA A 86 8.83 -1.34 -28.92
N ASN A 87 8.34 -0.29 -28.26
CA ASN A 87 7.82 0.91 -28.92
C ASN A 87 7.95 2.13 -27.98
N PHE A 88 9.10 2.80 -28.00
CA PHE A 88 9.38 4.02 -27.24
C PHE A 88 9.69 5.19 -28.17
N VAL A 89 9.58 6.41 -27.63
CA VAL A 89 10.02 7.63 -28.30
C VAL A 89 11.21 8.21 -27.53
N GLY A 90 12.34 8.39 -28.21
CA GLY A 90 13.56 8.93 -27.59
C GLY A 90 14.28 7.91 -26.72
N SER A 91 13.90 7.83 -25.45
CA SER A 91 14.51 6.97 -24.41
C SER A 91 13.49 5.98 -23.89
N ALA A 92 13.83 4.69 -23.89
CA ALA A 92 12.95 3.68 -23.29
C ALA A 92 12.95 3.79 -21.76
N HIS A 93 14.02 4.32 -21.16
CA HIS A 93 14.10 4.60 -19.73
C HIS A 93 13.04 5.61 -19.33
N ASP A 94 13.04 6.75 -20.02
CA ASP A 94 12.13 7.85 -19.75
C ASP A 94 10.68 7.44 -20.08
N SER A 95 10.49 6.61 -21.10
CA SER A 95 9.18 6.10 -21.49
C SER A 95 8.51 5.19 -20.46
N VAL A 96 9.24 4.63 -19.48
CA VAL A 96 8.63 3.90 -18.36
C VAL A 96 7.80 4.84 -17.48
N HIS A 97 8.26 6.08 -17.28
CA HIS A 97 7.50 7.09 -16.54
C HIS A 97 6.20 7.44 -17.27
N ALA A 98 6.26 7.59 -18.59
CA ALA A 98 5.09 7.82 -19.42
C ALA A 98 4.12 6.62 -19.40
N TRP A 99 4.64 5.39 -19.39
CA TRP A 99 3.81 4.19 -19.22
C TRP A 99 3.09 4.18 -17.86
N TYR A 100 3.79 4.52 -16.78
CA TYR A 100 3.16 4.60 -15.46
C TYR A 100 2.13 5.73 -15.40
N PHE A 101 2.44 6.91 -15.96
CA PHE A 101 1.50 8.03 -16.06
C PHE A 101 0.21 7.62 -16.78
N GLY A 102 0.31 6.81 -17.84
CA GLY A 102 -0.84 6.27 -18.54
C GLY A 102 -1.76 5.37 -17.69
N THR A 103 -1.29 4.86 -16.54
CA THR A 103 -2.12 4.16 -15.56
C THR A 103 -2.81 5.09 -14.56
N ILE A 104 -2.27 6.32 -14.38
CA ILE A 104 -2.88 7.38 -13.57
C ILE A 104 -4.02 8.04 -14.35
N ASP A 105 -3.72 8.55 -15.55
CA ASP A 105 -4.71 9.05 -16.49
C ASP A 105 -4.87 8.06 -17.63
N GLN A 106 -5.95 7.28 -17.57
CA GLN A 106 -6.19 6.19 -18.51
C GLN A 106 -6.54 6.67 -19.93
N HIS A 107 -6.79 7.97 -20.11
CA HIS A 107 -7.05 8.59 -21.41
C HIS A 107 -5.85 9.38 -21.94
N ALA A 108 -4.77 9.47 -21.17
CA ALA A 108 -3.57 10.17 -21.58
C ALA A 108 -2.92 9.54 -22.82
N THR A 109 -2.68 10.40 -23.82
CA THR A 109 -1.93 10.09 -25.05
C THR A 109 -0.51 10.66 -25.01
N SER A 110 -0.16 11.40 -23.97
CA SER A 110 1.18 11.92 -23.65
C SER A 110 1.31 12.13 -22.14
N ASP A 111 2.53 12.11 -21.62
CA ASP A 111 2.86 12.41 -20.23
C ASP A 111 2.92 13.91 -19.90
N GLY A 112 2.76 14.77 -20.91
CA GLY A 112 2.85 16.23 -20.77
C GLY A 112 4.25 16.80 -20.97
N ASP A 113 5.28 15.96 -20.99
CA ASP A 113 6.69 16.34 -21.17
C ASP A 113 7.24 15.93 -22.56
N GLY A 114 6.34 15.59 -23.48
CA GLY A 114 6.64 15.32 -24.88
C GLY A 114 6.84 13.85 -25.22
N ILE A 115 6.67 12.93 -24.27
CA ILE A 115 6.64 11.50 -24.55
C ILE A 115 5.20 11.10 -24.86
N ALA A 116 5.00 10.46 -26.02
CA ALA A 116 3.71 9.91 -26.40
C ALA A 116 3.42 8.64 -25.58
N ILE A 117 2.16 8.38 -25.25
CA ILE A 117 1.69 7.17 -24.57
C ILE A 117 0.80 6.37 -25.54
N PRO A 118 1.36 5.42 -26.30
CA PRO A 118 0.62 4.57 -27.21
C PRO A 118 -0.41 3.68 -26.50
N ALA A 119 -1.60 3.54 -27.08
CA ALA A 119 -2.59 2.57 -26.61
C ALA A 119 -2.08 1.11 -26.73
N SER A 120 -1.17 0.85 -27.66
CA SER A 120 -0.56 -0.48 -27.88
C SER A 120 0.29 -0.98 -26.71
N TRP A 121 0.61 -0.13 -25.73
CA TRP A 121 1.26 -0.57 -24.51
C TRP A 121 0.34 -1.36 -23.55
N TYR A 122 -0.97 -1.40 -23.81
CA TYR A 122 -1.98 -1.93 -22.87
C TYR A 122 -3.06 -2.77 -23.58
N ASP A 123 -2.73 -3.96 -24.06
CA ASP A 123 -3.62 -4.79 -24.90
C ASP A 123 -4.49 -5.80 -24.11
N HIS A 124 -4.47 -5.75 -22.77
CA HIS A 124 -5.16 -6.67 -21.85
C HIS A 124 -4.55 -8.09 -21.78
N SER A 125 -3.40 -8.33 -22.39
CA SER A 125 -2.61 -9.55 -22.16
C SER A 125 -1.76 -9.45 -20.89
N ALA A 126 -1.18 -10.58 -20.47
CA ALA A 126 -0.24 -10.60 -19.35
C ALA A 126 1.05 -9.81 -19.63
N ALA A 127 1.47 -9.69 -20.89
CA ALA A 127 2.67 -8.96 -21.28
C ALA A 127 2.43 -7.45 -21.47
N LEU A 128 1.18 -7.05 -21.71
CA LEU A 128 0.74 -5.68 -21.94
C LEU A 128 -0.55 -5.45 -21.13
N PRO A 129 -0.46 -5.41 -19.79
CA PRO A 129 -1.63 -5.34 -18.94
C PRO A 129 -2.44 -4.07 -19.21
N ALA A 130 -3.75 -4.14 -18.96
CA ALA A 130 -4.60 -2.96 -19.12
C ALA A 130 -4.25 -1.87 -18.09
N ARG A 131 -4.43 -0.60 -18.48
CA ARG A 131 -4.20 0.57 -17.61
C ARG A 131 -4.97 0.47 -16.29
N SER A 132 -6.17 -0.09 -16.33
CA SER A 132 -7.09 -0.18 -15.19
C SER A 132 -6.79 -1.31 -14.20
N VAL A 133 -5.70 -2.07 -14.39
CA VAL A 133 -5.33 -3.20 -13.52
C VAL A 133 -3.81 -3.29 -13.31
N SER A 134 -3.09 -2.20 -13.55
CA SER A 134 -1.62 -2.14 -13.47
C SER A 134 -1.13 -0.78 -12.95
N GLY A 135 0.14 -0.70 -12.56
CA GLY A 135 0.78 0.53 -12.09
C GLY A 135 0.00 1.20 -10.97
N PHE A 136 -0.47 2.43 -11.21
CA PHE A 136 -1.20 3.25 -10.25
C PHE A 136 -2.49 2.61 -9.73
N ASP A 137 -3.10 1.65 -10.45
CA ASP A 137 -4.26 0.90 -9.96
C ASP A 137 -3.97 0.22 -8.61
N PHE A 138 -2.73 -0.19 -8.36
CA PHE A 138 -2.32 -0.79 -7.09
C PHE A 138 -2.23 0.21 -5.92
N SER A 139 -2.38 1.51 -6.19
CA SER A 139 -2.37 2.54 -5.16
C SER A 139 -3.55 2.44 -4.22
N LEU A 140 -3.34 2.93 -2.99
CA LEU A 140 -4.41 3.03 -2.00
C LEU A 140 -5.57 3.89 -2.51
N ILE A 141 -5.25 4.92 -3.33
CA ILE A 141 -6.23 5.87 -3.87
C ILE A 141 -7.04 5.23 -5.00
N ALA A 142 -6.39 4.52 -5.92
CA ALA A 142 -7.10 3.82 -6.99
C ALA A 142 -7.88 2.61 -6.48
N GLY A 143 -7.40 1.95 -5.42
CA GLY A 143 -8.10 0.87 -4.72
C GLY A 143 -8.12 -0.47 -5.48
N GLY A 144 -7.26 -0.61 -6.49
CA GLY A 144 -7.11 -1.83 -7.26
C GLY A 144 -6.51 -2.99 -6.48
N ARG A 145 -6.63 -4.19 -7.06
CA ARG A 145 -6.20 -5.42 -6.39
C ARG A 145 -4.69 -5.60 -6.54
N ARG A 146 -3.97 -5.46 -5.43
CA ARG A 146 -2.53 -5.76 -5.33
C ARG A 146 -2.22 -7.25 -5.54
N PRO A 147 -1.25 -7.61 -6.39
CA PRO A 147 -0.76 -8.98 -6.51
C PRO A 147 -0.06 -9.46 -5.23
N ALA A 148 -0.32 -10.70 -4.82
CA ALA A 148 0.22 -11.26 -3.58
C ALA A 148 1.77 -11.30 -3.55
N SER A 149 2.41 -11.44 -4.71
CA SER A 149 3.87 -11.44 -4.85
C SER A 149 4.52 -10.07 -4.60
N GLY A 150 3.75 -8.98 -4.62
CA GLY A 150 4.22 -7.66 -4.20
C GLY A 150 3.85 -7.30 -2.77
N ILE A 151 2.94 -8.05 -2.12
CA ILE A 151 2.53 -7.81 -0.73
C ILE A 151 3.52 -8.54 0.20
N ALA A 152 4.00 -7.85 1.24
CA ALA A 152 4.87 -8.44 2.25
C ALA A 152 4.17 -9.59 2.99
N SER A 153 4.92 -10.64 3.32
CA SER A 153 4.40 -11.83 4.03
C SER A 153 3.74 -11.49 5.37
N ALA A 154 4.26 -10.50 6.08
CA ALA A 154 3.71 -10.00 7.33
C ALA A 154 2.30 -9.35 7.17
N HIS A 155 1.96 -8.94 5.95
CA HIS A 155 0.66 -8.37 5.57
C HIS A 155 -0.19 -9.36 4.75
N GLY A 156 0.12 -10.66 4.84
CA GLY A 156 -0.65 -11.73 4.18
C GLY A 156 -0.30 -11.98 2.71
N GLY A 157 0.78 -11.37 2.20
CA GLY A 157 1.32 -11.64 0.88
C GLY A 157 2.34 -12.78 0.84
N THR A 158 3.15 -12.81 -0.22
CA THR A 158 4.23 -13.81 -0.39
C THR A 158 5.62 -13.18 -0.54
N ALA A 159 5.73 -11.86 -0.59
CA ALA A 159 7.01 -11.18 -0.74
C ALA A 159 7.85 -11.27 0.54
N ALA A 160 9.09 -11.73 0.40
CA ALA A 160 10.11 -11.59 1.42
C ALA A 160 10.65 -10.15 1.43
N ARG A 161 10.98 -9.65 2.62
CA ARG A 161 11.48 -8.29 2.83
C ARG A 161 12.72 -8.32 3.72
N ILE A 162 13.57 -7.31 3.57
CA ILE A 162 14.77 -7.15 4.40
C ILE A 162 14.42 -6.31 5.63
N ASP A 163 14.87 -6.72 6.81
CA ASP A 163 14.71 -5.92 8.03
C ASP A 163 15.61 -4.68 7.94
N PRO A 164 15.06 -3.45 8.02
CA PRO A 164 15.86 -2.23 8.07
C PRO A 164 16.63 -2.10 9.40
N GLY A 165 16.25 -2.85 10.44
CA GLY A 165 16.72 -2.69 11.81
C GLY A 165 15.86 -1.70 12.60
N GLN A 166 16.43 -1.11 13.64
CA GLN A 166 15.77 -0.16 14.52
C GLN A 166 16.71 0.99 14.88
N ARG A 167 16.19 2.22 14.95
CA ARG A 167 16.92 3.42 15.39
C ARG A 167 15.96 4.48 15.94
N GLY A 168 16.32 5.08 17.07
CA GLY A 168 15.57 6.19 17.66
C GLY A 168 14.15 5.81 18.09
N THR A 169 13.28 6.81 18.21
CA THR A 169 11.86 6.62 18.54
C THR A 169 11.18 5.68 17.54
N GLN A 170 10.45 4.70 18.05
CA GLN A 170 9.70 3.74 17.25
C GLN A 170 8.23 4.15 17.23
N TRP A 171 7.67 4.36 16.04
CA TRP A 171 6.27 4.70 15.89
C TRP A 171 5.39 3.46 16.03
N ALA A 172 4.24 3.58 16.68
CA ALA A 172 3.24 2.52 16.67
C ALA A 172 2.42 2.58 15.37
N ASP A 173 2.19 1.42 14.77
CA ASP A 173 1.51 1.26 13.49
C ASP A 173 0.26 0.38 13.59
N VAL A 174 -0.75 0.71 12.79
CA VAL A 174 -1.98 -0.07 12.63
C VAL A 174 -2.39 -0.06 11.17
N GLY A 175 -2.81 -1.21 10.63
CA GLY A 175 -3.16 -1.37 9.23
C GLY A 175 -3.97 -2.63 8.96
N ASP A 176 -4.12 -2.98 7.68
CA ASP A 176 -4.85 -4.16 7.20
C ASP A 176 -6.24 -4.33 7.82
N ILE A 177 -6.94 -3.22 8.03
CA ILE A 177 -8.22 -3.22 8.74
C ILE A 177 -9.28 -3.89 7.85
N VAL A 178 -9.86 -4.99 8.33
CA VAL A 178 -10.92 -5.74 7.65
C VAL A 178 -12.15 -5.84 8.54
N LEU A 179 -13.29 -5.41 8.00
CA LEU A 179 -14.60 -5.60 8.60
C LEU A 179 -15.16 -6.96 8.15
N ARG A 180 -15.41 -7.87 9.09
CA ARG A 180 -16.03 -9.18 8.78
C ARG A 180 -17.51 -9.07 8.37
N SER A 181 -18.12 -7.92 8.60
CA SER A 181 -19.46 -7.60 8.12
C SER A 181 -19.53 -6.11 7.82
N THR A 182 -20.02 -5.75 6.63
CA THR A 182 -20.19 -4.36 6.19
C THR A 182 -21.62 -3.88 6.30
N ALA A 183 -22.56 -4.74 6.69
CA ALA A 183 -23.94 -4.39 7.01
C ALA A 183 -24.34 -5.04 8.34
N VAL A 184 -24.77 -4.23 9.31
CA VAL A 184 -25.15 -4.71 10.66
C VAL A 184 -26.35 -3.94 11.19
N SER A 185 -27.20 -4.60 11.98
CA SER A 185 -28.25 -3.91 12.71
C SER A 185 -27.66 -3.04 13.82
N ALA A 186 -28.29 -1.91 14.11
CA ALA A 186 -27.97 -1.10 15.28
C ALA A 186 -28.04 -1.96 16.55
N GLY A 187 -27.05 -1.83 17.44
CA GLY A 187 -26.91 -2.68 18.63
C GLY A 187 -26.22 -4.03 18.42
N SER A 188 -26.02 -4.47 17.17
CA SER A 188 -25.26 -5.68 16.88
C SER A 188 -23.75 -5.45 17.01
N SER A 189 -22.98 -6.54 16.94
CA SER A 189 -21.53 -6.49 16.93
C SER A 189 -20.95 -6.76 15.55
N VAL A 190 -19.89 -6.05 15.19
CA VAL A 190 -19.03 -6.34 14.04
C VAL A 190 -17.66 -6.84 14.54
N LYS A 191 -17.09 -7.86 13.89
CA LYS A 191 -15.70 -8.26 14.14
C LYS A 191 -14.79 -7.46 13.21
N ILE A 192 -13.82 -6.78 13.80
CA ILE A 192 -12.76 -6.05 13.11
C ILE A 192 -11.48 -6.86 13.25
N GLN A 193 -10.80 -7.09 12.15
CA GLN A 193 -9.43 -7.59 12.13
C GLN A 193 -8.51 -6.47 11.67
N PHE A 194 -7.27 -6.51 12.12
CA PHE A 194 -6.25 -5.52 11.76
C PHE A 194 -4.87 -6.09 12.10
N SER A 195 -3.84 -5.47 11.55
CA SER A 195 -2.46 -5.69 11.93
C SER A 195 -1.99 -4.52 12.78
N GLU A 196 -1.14 -4.77 13.78
CA GLU A 196 -0.50 -3.72 14.58
C GLU A 196 0.96 -4.04 14.86
N GLN A 197 1.72 -3.00 15.19
CA GLN A 197 3.07 -3.13 15.69
C GLN A 197 3.45 -1.90 16.52
N ASP A 198 3.84 -2.13 17.77
CA ASP A 198 4.57 -1.17 18.59
C ASP A 198 5.81 -1.85 19.16
N ARG A 199 6.99 -1.40 18.70
CA ARG A 199 8.29 -2.00 19.09
C ARG A 199 8.80 -1.50 20.44
N GLN A 200 8.24 -0.41 20.97
CA GLN A 200 8.74 0.26 22.17
C GLN A 200 7.85 -0.02 23.38
N SER A 201 6.54 -0.14 23.19
CA SER A 201 5.59 -0.24 24.30
C SER A 201 4.31 -1.00 23.97
N ALA A 202 3.45 -1.16 24.98
CA ALA A 202 2.07 -1.56 24.74
C ALA A 202 1.31 -0.38 24.14
N SER A 203 0.55 -0.62 23.07
CA SER A 203 -0.20 0.40 22.35
C SER A 203 -1.70 0.36 22.70
N LYS A 204 -2.36 1.52 22.64
CA LYS A 204 -3.83 1.60 22.73
C LYS A 204 -4.41 1.79 21.34
N ILE A 205 -5.27 0.87 20.90
CA ILE A 205 -6.01 1.01 19.64
C ILE A 205 -7.48 1.25 19.93
N THR A 206 -8.05 2.28 19.31
CA THR A 206 -9.48 2.60 19.41
C THR A 206 -10.07 2.72 18.01
N PHE A 207 -11.18 2.00 17.77
CA PHE A 207 -11.93 2.07 16.52
C PHE A 207 -13.10 3.04 16.64
N TYR A 208 -13.32 3.81 15.59
CA TYR A 208 -14.35 4.85 15.53
C TYR A 208 -15.19 4.72 14.27
N LEU A 209 -16.40 5.28 14.34
CA LEU A 209 -17.22 5.63 13.18
C LEU A 209 -17.02 7.10 12.83
N ASP A 210 -16.98 7.34 11.53
CA ASP A 210 -16.81 8.66 10.94
C ASP A 210 -17.78 8.86 9.78
N THR A 211 -18.22 10.10 9.58
CA THR A 211 -19.07 10.48 8.44
C THR A 211 -18.26 10.79 7.19
N ASP A 212 -16.96 11.06 7.34
CA ASP A 212 -16.02 11.26 6.24
C ASP A 212 -14.70 10.49 6.48
N GLN A 213 -13.65 10.82 5.73
CA GLN A 213 -12.32 10.22 5.84
C GLN A 213 -11.28 11.20 6.40
N ASN A 214 -11.68 12.05 7.35
CA ASN A 214 -10.82 13.03 7.98
C ASN A 214 -10.86 12.90 9.51
N PRO A 215 -9.86 12.26 10.13
CA PRO A 215 -9.90 11.97 11.57
C PRO A 215 -9.63 13.22 12.44
N TYR A 216 -9.47 14.41 11.84
CA TYR A 216 -9.03 15.64 12.50
C TYR A 216 -10.09 16.75 12.60
N ASP A 217 -11.23 16.65 11.91
CA ASP A 217 -12.24 17.73 11.88
C ASP A 217 -13.34 17.61 12.93
N GLY A 218 -13.29 16.58 13.78
CA GLY A 218 -14.24 16.38 14.87
C GLY A 218 -15.55 15.72 14.44
N ASN A 219 -15.63 15.18 13.22
CA ASN A 219 -16.80 14.45 12.72
C ASN A 219 -16.91 13.00 13.23
N THR A 220 -16.08 12.63 14.21
CA THR A 220 -16.16 11.34 14.90
C THR A 220 -17.56 11.12 15.49
N VAL A 221 -18.30 10.19 14.92
CA VAL A 221 -19.66 9.85 15.35
C VAL A 221 -19.62 9.10 16.68
N ARG A 222 -18.76 8.08 16.77
CA ARG A 222 -18.77 7.16 17.92
C ARG A 222 -17.54 6.27 18.02
N THR A 223 -17.13 5.94 19.24
CA THR A 223 -16.21 4.82 19.50
C THR A 223 -16.93 3.47 19.39
N LEU A 224 -16.40 2.58 18.57
CA LEU A 224 -16.88 1.21 18.36
C LEU A 224 -16.25 0.19 19.31
N ALA A 225 -14.93 0.28 19.50
CA ALA A 225 -14.15 -0.64 20.31
C ALA A 225 -12.86 0.03 20.77
N ARG A 226 -12.25 -0.51 21.83
CA ARG A 226 -10.90 -0.15 22.28
C ARG A 226 -10.21 -1.38 22.83
N GLY A 227 -8.89 -1.44 22.69
CA GLY A 227 -8.05 -2.49 23.25
C GLY A 227 -6.67 -1.98 23.60
N MET A 228 -6.00 -2.73 24.48
CA MET A 228 -4.57 -2.58 24.76
C MET A 228 -3.85 -3.77 24.13
N PHE A 229 -2.80 -3.50 23.39
CA PHE A 229 -2.03 -4.49 22.65
C PHE A 229 -0.59 -4.49 23.16
N ALA A 230 0.01 -5.67 23.27
CA ALA A 230 1.33 -5.82 23.85
C ALA A 230 2.41 -5.29 22.90
N GLN A 231 3.55 -4.92 23.46
CA GLN A 231 4.74 -4.60 22.67
C GLN A 231 5.15 -5.81 21.83
N ALA A 232 5.46 -5.59 20.55
CA ALA A 232 5.92 -6.61 19.63
C ALA A 232 6.94 -6.05 18.63
N ASN A 233 8.05 -6.77 18.45
CA ASN A 233 9.02 -6.44 17.39
C ASN A 233 8.49 -6.80 15.99
N SER A 234 7.58 -7.77 15.91
CA SER A 234 6.96 -8.23 14.67
C SER A 234 5.57 -7.65 14.52
N ILE A 235 5.06 -7.62 13.28
CA ILE A 235 3.68 -7.26 12.99
C ILE A 235 2.77 -8.39 13.51
N THR A 236 1.74 -8.00 14.27
CA THR A 236 0.81 -8.94 14.92
C THR A 236 -0.57 -8.77 14.33
N ALA A 237 -1.20 -9.89 13.94
CA ALA A 237 -2.57 -9.91 13.46
C ALA A 237 -3.54 -10.03 14.64
N GLU A 238 -4.41 -9.03 14.78
CA GLU A 238 -5.28 -8.85 15.92
C GLU A 238 -6.76 -8.81 15.51
N HIS A 239 -7.64 -8.91 16.52
CA HIS A 239 -9.06 -8.73 16.30
C HIS A 239 -9.79 -8.15 17.50
N LEU A 240 -10.82 -7.36 17.22
CA LEU A 240 -11.74 -6.82 18.22
C LEU A 240 -13.20 -7.04 17.82
N LYS A 241 -14.05 -7.19 18.83
CA LYS A 241 -15.49 -7.16 18.67
C LYS A 241 -15.97 -5.73 18.98
N ALA A 242 -16.50 -5.06 17.97
CA ALA A 242 -17.01 -3.70 18.03
C ALA A 242 -18.54 -3.69 18.11
N GLY A 243 -19.10 -2.87 19.00
CA GLY A 243 -20.56 -2.76 19.17
C GLY A 243 -21.13 -1.52 18.49
N THR A 244 -22.27 -1.66 17.82
CA THR A 244 -23.00 -0.54 17.18
C THR A 244 -24.19 -0.05 18.01
N SER A 245 -24.20 -0.35 19.32
CA SER A 245 -25.25 0.15 20.22
C SER A 245 -25.34 1.67 20.16
N GLY A 246 -26.55 2.21 20.01
CA GLY A 246 -26.81 3.65 19.89
C GLY A 246 -26.14 4.33 18.69
N VAL A 247 -25.77 3.59 17.65
CA VAL A 247 -25.42 4.15 16.34
C VAL A 247 -26.71 4.26 15.52
N SER A 248 -26.98 5.45 14.99
CA SER A 248 -28.12 5.66 14.09
C SER A 248 -27.94 4.89 12.78
N PRO A 249 -29.04 4.51 12.09
CA PRO A 249 -28.93 3.94 10.77
C PRO A 249 -28.25 4.89 9.78
N GLY A 250 -27.33 4.36 8.97
CA GLY A 250 -26.52 5.15 8.04
C GLY A 250 -25.31 4.37 7.53
N THR A 251 -24.58 4.94 6.58
CA THR A 251 -23.31 4.41 6.08
C THR A 251 -22.18 5.28 6.62
N TYR A 252 -21.18 4.63 7.20
CA TYR A 252 -20.07 5.29 7.90
C TYR A 252 -18.74 4.72 7.45
N PHE A 253 -17.69 5.52 7.60
CA PHE A 253 -16.32 5.06 7.55
C PHE A 253 -15.92 4.50 8.92
N VAL A 254 -14.97 3.56 8.91
CA VAL A 254 -14.37 3.02 10.14
C VAL A 254 -12.89 3.37 10.11
N TYR A 255 -12.38 3.95 11.20
CA TYR A 255 -10.93 4.15 11.34
C TYR A 255 -10.42 3.69 12.70
N ALA A 256 -9.16 3.31 12.73
CA ALA A 256 -8.40 3.06 13.92
C ALA A 256 -7.59 4.31 14.30
N LYS A 257 -7.49 4.57 15.61
CA LYS A 257 -6.48 5.42 16.21
C LYS A 257 -5.58 4.52 17.04
N ILE A 258 -4.29 4.46 16.70
CA ILE A 258 -3.27 3.86 17.57
C ILE A 258 -2.57 4.95 18.37
N THR A 259 -2.32 4.71 19.64
CA THR A 259 -1.59 5.62 20.54
C THR A 259 -0.51 4.83 21.27
N ALA A 260 0.75 5.21 21.04
CA ALA A 260 1.92 4.66 21.72
C ALA A 260 2.02 5.21 23.17
N ALA A 261 2.84 4.57 24.02
CA ALA A 261 2.99 4.99 25.41
C ALA A 261 3.60 6.39 25.59
N ASP A 262 4.38 6.86 24.63
CA ASP A 262 4.93 8.22 24.60
C ASP A 262 3.94 9.28 24.09
N GLY A 263 2.72 8.87 23.72
CA GLY A 263 1.65 9.75 23.27
C GLY A 263 1.62 9.99 21.76
N LEU A 264 2.52 9.39 20.97
CA LEU A 264 2.45 9.46 19.51
C LEU A 264 1.19 8.77 19.00
N VAL A 265 0.57 9.36 17.98
CA VAL A 265 -0.71 8.93 17.44
C VAL A 265 -0.63 8.75 15.92
N ARG A 266 -1.23 7.67 15.43
CA ARG A 266 -1.51 7.46 13.99
C ARG A 266 -2.95 7.01 13.78
N TYR A 267 -3.42 7.22 12.56
CA TYR A 267 -4.77 6.86 12.13
C TYR A 267 -4.70 6.05 10.84
N GLU A 268 -5.62 5.09 10.69
CA GLU A 268 -5.80 4.33 9.47
C GLU A 268 -7.30 4.05 9.26
N TYR A 269 -7.79 4.25 8.04
CA TYR A 269 -9.16 3.89 7.68
C TYR A 269 -9.24 2.47 7.14
N ALA A 270 -10.32 1.78 7.48
CA ALA A 270 -10.69 0.57 6.75
C ALA A 270 -11.05 0.95 5.30
N PRO A 271 -10.66 0.14 4.31
CA PRO A 271 -11.09 0.34 2.92
C PRO A 271 -12.61 0.11 2.76
N GLN A 272 -13.22 -0.61 3.69
CA GLN A 272 -14.65 -0.92 3.70
C GLN A 272 -15.43 0.11 4.51
N LYS A 273 -16.57 0.56 3.98
CA LYS A 273 -17.60 1.26 4.75
C LYS A 273 -18.45 0.25 5.53
N ILE A 274 -19.06 0.71 6.62
CA ILE A 274 -20.07 -0.03 7.37
C ILE A 274 -21.44 0.64 7.24
N THR A 275 -22.45 -0.14 6.92
CA THR A 275 -23.85 0.27 6.89
C THR A 275 -24.55 -0.25 8.13
N VAL A 276 -25.04 0.66 8.96
CA VAL A 276 -25.88 0.35 10.12
C VAL A 276 -27.35 0.45 9.69
N ILE A 277 -28.12 -0.61 9.90
CA ILE A 277 -29.56 -0.64 9.64
C ILE A 277 -30.35 -0.61 10.94
N ARG A 278 -31.65 -0.29 10.87
CA ARG A 278 -32.52 -0.34 12.06
C ARG A 278 -32.50 -1.73 12.68
N SER A 279 -32.47 -1.80 14.01
CA SER A 279 -32.75 -3.05 14.72
C SER A 279 -34.17 -3.51 14.35
N ALA A 280 -34.35 -4.80 14.06
CA ALA A 280 -35.69 -5.36 13.95
C ALA A 280 -36.43 -5.08 15.27
N SER A 281 -37.62 -4.47 15.21
CA SER A 281 -38.45 -4.36 16.41
C SER A 281 -38.72 -5.79 16.89
N SER A 282 -38.49 -6.03 18.18
CA SER A 282 -39.19 -7.14 18.82
C SER A 282 -40.66 -6.71 18.86
N ASP A 283 -41.41 -7.04 17.81
CA ASP A 283 -42.86 -6.99 17.89
C ASP A 283 -43.24 -7.98 18.99
N ARG A 284 -43.48 -7.44 20.18
CA ARG A 284 -44.23 -8.14 21.21
C ARG A 284 -45.59 -8.45 20.57
N ALA A 285 -45.76 -9.69 20.13
CA ALA A 285 -47.07 -10.26 19.96
C ALA A 285 -47.75 -10.20 21.33
N VAL A 286 -48.54 -9.16 21.55
CA VAL A 286 -49.56 -9.14 22.58
C VAL A 286 -50.77 -9.80 21.93
N THR A 287 -50.92 -11.10 22.16
CA THR A 287 -52.18 -11.84 22.01
C THR A 287 -52.23 -12.87 23.12
#